data_AF-A0A438MW98-F1
#
_entry.id   AF-A0A438MW98-F1
#
_cell.length_a   1.000
_cell.length_b   1.000
_cell.length_c   1.000
_cell.angle_alpha   90.00
_cell.angle_beta   90.00
_cell.angle_gamma   90.00
#
_symmetry.space_group_name_H-M   'P 1'
#
loop_
_entity.id
_entity.type
_entity.pdbx_description
1 polymer ?
#
loop_
_entity_poly.entity_id
_entity_poly.type
_entity_poly.pdbx_seq_one_letter_code
_entity_poly.pdbx_strand_id
1 'polypeptide(L)'
;MMDAHTSLVGVRELASAGHRCFASDEEVESWIDSGLDIETCGLRLFGYPAQSNMTGYRPPLEWAGQIRDKTQLHKSRTYTLLDAASYLTTGILDLSNANTAPDFIALSFYKIFGFPDLGALIVRKDAGEALLSRRYFGGGTVNVVVAVGDSWHR
;
A
#
# COMPACT_ATOMS: atom_id res chain seq x y z
N MET A 1 3.45 3.07 8.61
CA MET A 1 3.70 4.41 9.19
C MET A 1 2.60 4.73 10.21
N MET A 2 2.94 5.41 11.31
CA MET A 2 1.98 5.75 12.38
C MET A 2 0.84 6.67 11.89
N ASP A 3 1.10 7.46 10.85
CA ASP A 3 0.19 8.43 10.23
C ASP A 3 -0.71 7.87 9.11
N ALA A 4 -0.69 6.56 8.89
CA ALA A 4 -1.51 5.95 7.85
C ALA A 4 -3.02 6.05 8.18
N HIS A 5 -3.84 6.28 7.16
CA HIS A 5 -5.30 6.31 7.28
C HIS A 5 -5.82 5.02 7.93
N THR A 6 -6.93 5.09 8.67
CA THR A 6 -7.54 3.99 9.42
C THR A 6 -7.80 2.71 8.61
N SER A 7 -7.87 2.81 7.27
CA SER A 7 -7.94 1.66 6.35
C SER A 7 -6.67 0.80 6.33
N LEU A 8 -5.48 1.41 6.49
CA LEU A 8 -4.21 0.67 6.61
C LEU A 8 -4.08 -0.04 7.96
N VAL A 9 -4.80 0.44 8.99
CA VAL A 9 -4.89 -0.25 10.29
C VAL A 9 -5.68 -1.55 10.16
N GLY A 10 -6.75 -1.59 9.35
CA GLY A 10 -7.54 -2.81 9.12
C GLY A 10 -6.77 -3.95 8.44
N VAL A 11 -5.77 -3.64 7.59
CA VAL A 11 -4.90 -4.67 6.98
C VAL A 11 -4.01 -5.35 8.03
N ARG A 12 -3.70 -4.68 9.15
CA ARG A 12 -2.88 -5.25 10.24
C ARG A 12 -3.58 -6.41 10.95
N GLU A 13 -4.91 -6.37 11.07
CA GLU A 13 -5.67 -7.46 11.71
C GLU A 13 -5.65 -8.75 10.88
N LEU A 14 -5.45 -8.63 9.56
CA LEU A 14 -5.34 -9.77 8.65
C LEU A 14 -3.92 -10.36 8.58
N ALA A 15 -2.92 -9.68 9.14
CA ALA A 15 -1.53 -10.11 9.14
C ALA A 15 -1.26 -11.08 10.31
N SER A 16 -1.58 -12.36 10.12
CA SER A 16 -1.38 -13.41 11.14
C SER A 16 0.08 -13.64 11.54
N ALA A 17 1.03 -13.16 10.74
CA ALA A 17 2.47 -13.27 11.01
C ALA A 17 3.05 -12.08 11.81
N GLY A 18 2.21 -11.11 12.20
CA GLY A 18 2.61 -9.91 12.94
C GLY A 18 2.64 -8.66 12.07
N HIS A 19 2.88 -7.51 12.71
CA HIS A 19 2.96 -6.21 12.06
C HIS A 19 4.04 -5.33 12.72
N ARG A 20 4.66 -4.45 11.94
CA ARG A 20 5.61 -3.43 12.42
C ARG A 20 5.17 -2.06 11.93
N CYS A 21 5.22 -1.07 12.81
CA CYS A 21 4.96 0.32 12.47
C CYS A 21 6.27 1.11 12.55
N PHE A 22 6.69 1.69 11.43
CA PHE A 22 7.81 2.62 11.41
C PHE A 22 7.38 4.00 11.92
N ALA A 23 8.17 4.56 12.83
CA ALA A 23 7.92 5.84 13.47
C ALA A 23 8.59 7.02 12.73
N SER A 24 9.66 6.75 11.99
CA SER A 24 10.37 7.75 11.21
C SER A 24 10.89 7.18 9.89
N ASP A 25 11.31 8.07 9.01
CA ASP A 25 11.86 7.73 7.71
C ASP A 25 13.21 7.03 7.84
N GLU A 26 14.04 7.45 8.81
CA GLU A 26 15.34 6.82 9.07
C GLU A 26 15.17 5.36 9.49
N GLU A 27 14.08 5.03 10.20
CA GLU A 27 13.76 3.64 10.55
C GLU A 27 13.38 2.81 9.31
N VAL A 28 12.67 3.41 8.36
CA VAL A 28 12.33 2.78 7.07
C VAL A 28 13.59 2.56 6.24
N GLU A 29 14.42 3.60 6.09
CA GLU A 29 15.67 3.54 5.32
C GLU A 29 16.63 2.50 5.91
N SER A 30 16.81 2.51 7.23
CA SER A 30 17.63 1.51 7.93
C SER A 30 17.11 0.08 7.71
N TRP A 31 15.78 -0.10 7.69
CA TRP A 31 15.17 -1.40 7.43
C TRP A 31 15.31 -1.86 5.96
N ILE A 32 15.26 -0.93 5.01
CA ILE A 32 15.54 -1.20 3.59
C ILE A 32 17.02 -1.60 3.43
N ASP A 33 17.92 -0.87 4.08
CA ASP A 33 19.35 -1.10 4.01
C ASP A 33 19.78 -2.40 4.66
N SER A 34 19.13 -2.79 5.77
CA SER A 34 19.38 -4.06 6.46
C SER A 34 18.88 -5.31 5.69
N GLY A 35 18.22 -5.13 4.54
CA GLY A 35 17.76 -6.24 3.70
C GLY A 35 16.39 -6.78 4.07
N LEU A 36 15.50 -5.92 4.61
CA LEU A 36 14.09 -6.21 4.88
C LEU A 36 13.85 -7.34 5.89
N ASP A 37 14.74 -7.55 6.86
CA ASP A 37 14.74 -8.68 7.81
C ASP A 37 14.65 -10.05 7.11
N ILE A 38 15.80 -10.53 6.65
CA ILE A 38 16.01 -11.75 5.84
C ILE A 38 15.43 -13.03 6.48
N GLU A 39 15.19 -13.02 7.80
CA GLU A 39 14.86 -14.21 8.59
C GLU A 39 13.43 -14.77 8.37
N THR A 40 12.52 -13.99 7.78
CA THR A 40 11.11 -14.39 7.66
C THR A 40 10.78 -14.93 6.27
N CYS A 41 10.59 -16.25 6.17
CA CYS A 41 10.18 -16.95 4.94
C CYS A 41 8.66 -16.76 4.67
N GLY A 42 8.20 -15.51 4.56
CA GLY A 42 6.79 -15.16 4.44
C GLY A 42 6.54 -14.02 3.46
N LEU A 43 5.29 -13.90 3.02
CA LEU A 43 4.82 -12.77 2.21
C LEU A 43 4.64 -11.54 3.11
N ARG A 44 5.20 -10.41 2.69
CA ARG A 44 5.18 -9.14 3.43
C ARG A 44 4.58 -8.03 2.58
N LEU A 45 3.94 -7.07 3.24
CA LEU A 45 3.38 -5.89 2.61
C LEU A 45 3.85 -4.65 3.38
N PHE A 46 4.59 -3.77 2.71
CA PHE A 46 4.97 -2.45 3.22
C PHE A 46 3.96 -1.41 2.75
N GLY A 47 3.19 -0.85 3.68
CA GLY A 47 2.16 0.14 3.41
C GLY A 47 2.55 1.53 3.92
N TYR A 48 2.45 2.54 3.05
CA TYR A 48 2.73 3.94 3.40
C TYR A 48 1.81 4.91 2.65
N PRO A 49 1.44 6.05 3.25
CA PRO A 49 0.66 7.07 2.57
C PRO A 49 1.53 7.87 1.59
N ALA A 50 0.97 8.26 0.44
CA ALA A 50 1.59 9.26 -0.43
C ALA A 50 1.53 10.66 0.20
N GLN A 51 0.56 10.89 1.09
CA GLN A 51 0.45 12.10 1.90
C GLN A 51 -0.26 11.79 3.23
N SER A 52 0.34 12.18 4.35
CA SER A 52 -0.29 12.12 5.67
C SER A 52 -1.51 13.04 5.73
N ASN A 53 -2.64 12.50 6.21
CA ASN A 53 -3.85 13.31 6.44
C ASN A 53 -3.69 14.29 7.59
N MET A 54 -2.82 13.99 8.55
CA MET A 54 -2.65 14.77 9.77
C MET A 54 -1.65 15.91 9.59
N THR A 55 -0.51 15.59 8.97
CA THR A 55 0.64 16.53 8.87
C THR A 55 0.84 17.07 7.46
N GLY A 56 0.19 16.50 6.44
CA GLY A 56 0.48 16.80 5.04
C GLY A 56 1.84 16.29 4.55
N TYR A 57 2.58 15.58 5.42
CA TYR A 57 3.88 15.01 5.11
C TYR A 57 3.82 14.03 3.94
N ARG A 58 4.81 14.08 3.05
CA ARG A 58 4.91 13.24 1.85
C ARG A 58 6.18 12.41 1.92
N PRO A 59 6.08 11.10 2.24
CA PRO A 59 7.24 10.22 2.27
C PRO A 59 7.88 10.04 0.89
N PRO A 60 9.17 9.67 0.81
CA PRO A 60 9.84 9.36 -0.43
C PRO A 60 9.10 8.27 -1.24
N LEU A 61 8.82 8.54 -2.50
CA LEU A 61 8.17 7.56 -3.39
C LEU A 61 9.16 6.47 -3.84
N GLU A 62 10.45 6.78 -3.79
CA GLU A 62 11.57 5.93 -4.16
C GLU A 62 11.67 4.66 -3.31
N TRP A 63 11.11 4.67 -2.09
CA TRP A 63 11.06 3.49 -1.22
C TRP A 63 10.47 2.27 -1.91
N ALA A 64 9.44 2.46 -2.76
CA ALA A 64 8.86 1.36 -3.53
C ALA A 64 9.86 0.68 -4.47
N GLY A 65 10.71 1.46 -5.13
CA GLY A 65 11.79 0.95 -5.97
C GLY A 65 12.87 0.25 -5.14
N GLN A 66 13.34 0.90 -4.08
CA GLN A 66 14.40 0.37 -3.22
C GLN A 66 14.00 -0.96 -2.55
N ILE A 67 12.78 -1.04 -2.02
CA ILE A 67 12.25 -2.27 -1.41
C ILE A 67 12.18 -3.38 -2.45
N ARG A 68 11.75 -3.07 -3.68
CA ARG A 68 11.69 -4.06 -4.75
C ARG A 68 13.08 -4.56 -5.14
N ASP A 69 14.07 -3.68 -5.26
CA ASP A 69 15.44 -4.06 -5.59
C ASP A 69 16.01 -5.01 -4.52
N LYS A 70 15.81 -4.68 -3.24
CA LYS A 70 16.18 -5.54 -2.12
C LYS A 70 15.42 -6.87 -2.13
N THR A 71 14.13 -6.84 -2.49
CA THR A 71 13.29 -8.04 -2.59
C THR A 71 13.83 -9.02 -3.63
N GLN A 72 14.22 -8.51 -4.80
CA GLN A 72 14.84 -9.31 -5.86
C GLN A 72 16.22 -9.85 -5.44
N LEU A 73 17.04 -9.00 -4.83
CA LEU A 73 18.38 -9.37 -4.37
C LEU A 73 18.35 -10.49 -3.32
N HIS A 74 17.45 -10.38 -2.35
CA HIS A 74 17.34 -11.33 -1.24
C HIS A 74 16.39 -12.48 -1.50
N LYS A 75 15.78 -12.57 -2.70
CA LYS A 75 14.74 -13.55 -3.07
C LYS A 75 13.60 -13.61 -2.03
N SER A 76 13.28 -12.47 -1.42
CA SER A 76 12.17 -12.35 -0.47
C SER A 76 10.86 -12.06 -1.22
N ARG A 77 9.74 -11.98 -0.49
CA ARG A 77 8.41 -11.69 -1.06
C ARG A 77 7.78 -10.49 -0.37
N THR A 78 8.39 -9.33 -0.54
CA THR A 78 7.89 -8.06 0.01
C THR A 78 7.26 -7.23 -1.10
N TYR A 79 6.01 -6.85 -0.92
CA TYR A 79 5.28 -5.95 -1.80
C TYR A 79 5.07 -4.58 -1.15
N THR A 80 4.80 -3.57 -1.97
CA THR A 80 4.58 -2.19 -1.54
C THR A 80 3.18 -1.70 -1.89
N LEU A 81 2.52 -1.07 -0.91
CA LEU A 81 1.19 -0.47 -1.06
C LEU A 81 1.26 1.01 -0.74
N LEU A 82 0.97 1.84 -1.74
CA LEU A 82 0.85 3.29 -1.59
C LEU A 82 -0.62 3.68 -1.39
N ASP A 83 -0.95 4.31 -0.27
CA ASP A 83 -2.24 4.98 -0.08
C ASP A 83 -2.16 6.39 -0.67
N ALA A 84 -2.70 6.56 -1.88
CA ALA A 84 -2.68 7.83 -2.60
C ALA A 84 -3.98 8.63 -2.46
N ALA A 85 -4.92 8.15 -1.62
CA ALA A 85 -6.26 8.73 -1.52
C ALA A 85 -6.24 10.22 -1.11
N SER A 86 -5.29 10.59 -0.25
CA SER A 86 -5.14 11.97 0.25
C SER A 86 -4.20 12.83 -0.58
N TYR A 87 -3.30 12.20 -1.34
CA TYR A 87 -2.38 12.91 -2.22
C TYR A 87 -3.10 13.38 -3.49
N LEU A 88 -3.97 12.55 -4.06
CA LEU A 88 -4.72 12.88 -5.28
C LEU A 88 -5.77 13.99 -5.08
N THR A 89 -6.10 14.37 -3.86
CA THR A 89 -6.93 15.56 -3.60
C THR A 89 -6.15 16.86 -3.75
N THR A 90 -4.81 16.81 -3.70
CA THR A 90 -3.92 17.97 -3.66
C THR A 90 -2.78 17.92 -4.69
N GLY A 91 -2.77 16.93 -5.58
CA GLY A 91 -1.66 16.71 -6.52
C GLY A 91 -1.97 15.66 -7.58
N ILE A 92 -1.03 15.52 -8.52
CA ILE A 92 -1.08 14.52 -9.59
C ILE A 92 0.01 13.49 -9.30
N LEU A 93 -0.39 12.22 -9.20
CA LEU A 93 0.57 11.12 -9.00
C LEU A 93 1.21 10.78 -10.34
N ASP A 94 2.50 11.06 -10.48
CA ASP A 94 3.28 10.68 -11.66
C ASP A 94 3.78 9.24 -11.52
N LEU A 95 3.34 8.38 -12.45
CA LEU A 95 3.74 6.97 -12.55
C LEU A 95 4.56 6.69 -13.82
N SER A 96 5.10 7.73 -14.46
CA SER A 96 5.92 7.61 -15.67
C SER A 96 7.19 6.78 -15.43
N ASN A 97 7.75 6.84 -14.21
CA ASN A 97 8.89 6.04 -13.81
C ASN A 97 8.47 4.70 -13.19
N ALA A 98 8.50 3.64 -13.99
CA ALA A 98 8.19 2.28 -13.53
C ALA A 98 9.13 1.79 -12.41
N ASN A 99 10.37 2.30 -12.35
CA ASN A 99 11.37 1.87 -11.36
C ASN A 99 11.06 2.37 -9.94
N THR A 100 10.27 3.43 -9.80
CA THR A 100 9.82 3.93 -8.49
C THR A 100 8.35 3.64 -8.22
N ALA A 101 7.62 3.09 -9.20
CA ALA A 101 6.21 2.77 -9.06
C ALA A 101 5.97 1.68 -7.99
N PRO A 102 5.03 1.88 -7.04
CA PRO A 102 4.59 0.86 -6.09
C PRO A 102 4.02 -0.40 -6.76
N ASP A 103 3.95 -1.52 -6.01
CA ASP A 103 3.26 -2.73 -6.46
C ASP A 103 1.75 -2.52 -6.52
N PHE A 104 1.23 -1.82 -5.53
CA PHE A 104 -0.18 -1.55 -5.36
C PHE A 104 -0.37 -0.06 -5.01
N ILE A 105 -1.37 0.58 -5.62
CA ILE A 105 -1.73 1.97 -5.32
C ILE A 105 -3.23 2.01 -5.03
N ALA A 106 -3.59 2.33 -3.79
CA ALA A 106 -4.96 2.46 -3.34
C ALA A 106 -5.45 3.91 -3.49
N LEU A 107 -6.61 4.06 -4.11
CA LEU A 107 -7.27 5.33 -4.40
C LEU A 107 -8.68 5.34 -3.82
N SER A 108 -9.18 6.52 -3.45
CA SER A 108 -10.57 6.72 -3.05
C SER A 108 -11.19 7.85 -3.86
N PHE A 109 -12.12 7.52 -4.75
CA PHE A 109 -12.85 8.51 -5.55
C PHE A 109 -13.66 9.45 -4.67
N TYR A 110 -14.23 8.95 -3.57
CA TYR A 110 -14.91 9.77 -2.57
C TYR A 110 -14.02 10.92 -2.05
N LYS A 111 -12.74 10.66 -1.76
CA LYS A 111 -11.83 11.71 -1.26
C LYS A 111 -11.49 12.74 -2.33
N ILE A 112 -11.41 12.32 -3.59
CA ILE A 112 -11.02 13.18 -4.71
C ILE A 112 -12.20 14.02 -5.20
N PHE A 113 -13.40 13.44 -5.26
CA PHE A 113 -14.57 14.03 -5.93
C PHE A 113 -15.77 14.29 -5.01
N GLY A 114 -15.73 13.83 -3.75
CA GLY A 114 -16.85 13.91 -2.80
C GLY A 114 -17.99 12.91 -3.06
N PHE A 115 -17.96 12.20 -4.19
CA PHE A 115 -18.91 11.17 -4.64
C PHE A 115 -18.31 10.44 -5.85
N PRO A 116 -18.60 9.15 -6.10
CA PRO A 116 -19.32 8.16 -5.27
C PRO A 116 -18.42 7.48 -4.24
N ASP A 117 -19.00 6.63 -3.38
CA ASP A 117 -18.28 5.71 -2.46
C ASP A 117 -17.60 4.56 -3.22
N LEU A 118 -16.59 4.93 -4.01
CA LEU A 118 -15.81 4.03 -4.83
C LEU A 118 -14.33 4.15 -4.48
N GLY A 119 -13.65 3.01 -4.39
CA GLY A 119 -12.20 2.92 -4.36
C GLY A 119 -11.67 2.27 -5.64
N ALA A 120 -10.40 2.52 -5.95
CA ALA A 120 -9.68 1.78 -6.98
C ALA A 120 -8.34 1.29 -6.45
N LEU A 121 -7.89 0.15 -6.97
CA LEU A 121 -6.55 -0.38 -6.74
C LEU A 121 -5.85 -0.50 -8.09
N ILE A 122 -4.77 0.27 -8.27
CA ILE A 122 -3.87 0.08 -9.41
C ILE A 122 -2.87 -0.99 -9.01
N VAL A 123 -2.70 -1.99 -9.88
CA VAL A 123 -1.81 -3.13 -9.63
C VAL A 123 -0.73 -3.14 -10.70
N ARG A 124 0.54 -3.14 -10.28
CA ARG A 124 1.65 -3.35 -11.22
C ARG A 124 1.58 -4.77 -11.75
N LYS A 125 1.75 -4.94 -13.07
CA LYS A 125 1.60 -6.23 -13.76
C LYS A 125 2.36 -7.38 -13.08
N ASP A 126 3.61 -7.14 -12.71
CA ASP A 126 4.47 -8.15 -12.07
C ASP A 126 4.07 -8.50 -10.64
N ALA A 127 3.30 -7.62 -9.97
CA ALA A 127 2.74 -7.88 -8.65
C ALA A 127 1.41 -8.64 -8.72
N GLY A 128 0.85 -8.83 -9.92
CA GLY A 128 -0.45 -9.48 -10.14
C GLY A 128 -0.50 -10.91 -9.60
N GLU A 129 0.61 -11.65 -9.61
CA GLU A 129 0.69 -13.01 -9.08
C GLU A 129 0.30 -13.11 -7.60
N ALA A 130 0.59 -12.06 -6.81
CA ALA A 130 0.20 -12.03 -5.40
C ALA A 130 -1.32 -12.14 -5.22
N LEU A 131 -2.09 -11.60 -6.17
CA LEU A 131 -3.55 -11.60 -6.17
C LEU A 131 -4.15 -12.89 -6.75
N LEU A 132 -3.38 -13.65 -7.54
CA LEU A 132 -3.82 -14.92 -8.14
C LEU A 132 -3.91 -16.07 -7.13
N SER A 133 -3.23 -15.94 -5.99
CA SER A 133 -3.21 -16.97 -4.93
C SER A 133 -4.56 -17.17 -4.23
N ARG A 134 -5.52 -16.25 -4.40
CA ARG A 134 -6.92 -16.45 -4.00
C ARG A 134 -7.80 -16.69 -5.22
N ARG A 135 -8.66 -17.72 -5.13
CA ARG A 135 -9.57 -18.17 -6.20
C ARG A 135 -10.26 -16.96 -6.86
N TYR A 136 -9.91 -16.74 -8.13
CA TYR A 136 -10.66 -15.99 -9.14
C TYR A 136 -10.99 -14.52 -8.84
N PHE A 137 -10.31 -13.63 -9.56
CA PHE A 137 -10.91 -12.41 -10.12
C PHE A 137 -10.71 -12.44 -11.64
N GLY A 138 -11.31 -13.44 -12.29
CA GLY A 138 -11.31 -13.58 -13.74
C GLY A 138 -12.54 -12.90 -14.34
N GLY A 139 -12.31 -11.90 -15.20
CA GLY A 139 -13.27 -11.46 -16.21
C GLY A 139 -14.11 -10.25 -15.83
N GLY A 140 -13.61 -9.07 -16.21
CA GLY A 140 -14.44 -7.96 -16.71
C GLY A 140 -15.68 -7.59 -15.91
N THR A 141 -15.53 -7.23 -14.64
CA THR A 141 -16.35 -6.21 -13.96
C THR A 141 -15.57 -5.83 -12.72
N VAL A 142 -15.31 -4.53 -12.55
CA VAL A 142 -14.60 -3.97 -11.40
C VAL A 142 -15.42 -4.32 -10.16
N ASN A 143 -15.00 -5.34 -9.41
CA ASN A 143 -15.70 -5.70 -8.18
C ASN A 143 -15.38 -4.60 -7.15
N VAL A 144 -16.34 -3.71 -6.99
CA VAL A 144 -16.33 -2.68 -5.98
C VAL A 144 -16.40 -3.39 -4.63
N VAL A 145 -15.28 -3.42 -3.90
CA VAL A 145 -15.32 -3.75 -2.47
C VAL A 145 -15.79 -2.48 -1.76
N VAL A 146 -17.11 -2.30 -1.66
CA VAL A 146 -17.67 -1.31 -0.74
C VAL A 146 -17.50 -1.90 0.65
N ALA A 147 -16.69 -1.27 1.49
CA ALA A 147 -16.73 -1.51 2.92
C ALA A 147 -17.98 -0.82 3.50
N VAL A 148 -19.18 -1.30 3.15
CA VAL A 148 -20.38 -1.01 3.93
C VAL A 148 -20.37 -1.96 5.12
N GLY A 149 -19.93 -1.44 6.25
CA GLY A 149 -20.16 -2.02 7.56
C GLY A 149 -20.94 -1.01 8.40
N ASP A 150 -22.24 -0.91 8.16
CA ASP A 150 -23.18 -0.34 9.11
C ASP A 150 -23.18 -1.18 10.40
N SER A 151 -23.03 -0.53 11.55
CA SER A 151 -23.94 -0.76 12.69
C SER A 151 -23.68 0.22 13.83
N TRP A 152 -24.68 1.08 14.06
CA TRP A 152 -24.98 1.80 15.29
C TRP A 152 -24.96 0.88 16.52
N HIS A 153 -24.60 1.39 17.70
CA HIS A 153 -25.43 1.26 18.92
C HIS A 153 -24.95 2.17 20.08
N ARG A 154 -25.85 3.09 20.41
CA ARG A 154 -26.14 3.84 21.65
C ARG A 154 -25.07 4.67 22.36
#